data_AF-A0A2P5WC23-F1
#
_entry.id   AF-A0A2P5WC23-F1
#
_cell.length_a   1.000
_cell.length_b   1.000
_cell.length_c   1.000
_cell.angle_alpha   90.00
_cell.angle_beta   90.00
_cell.angle_gamma   90.00
#
_symmetry.space_group_name_H-M   'P 1'
#
loop_
_entity.id
_entity.type
_entity.pdbx_description
1 polymer ?
#
loop_
_entity_poly.entity_id
_entity_poly.type
_entity_poly.pdbx_seq_one_letter_code
_entity_poly.pdbx_strand_id
1 'polypeptide(L)'
;MARTLGYKVIIAETDSNVAKVAETINACDVMMGVHGAGLTNMVFLPNNAILIQILPIGGFEWLARTDFEEPSKDMNLRYLEYKIKTEESTLIQQYPPHHEVIRNPGGVPEKIIEPICNIEGRTEFCEMNGDIRINGKSSTVLQVGMMTENSSWIIGPYARKGDREALSQVTKWRVKTGVKDGDNGVHQCNRYHGVPAVVFSLGGYAGNNFHDYTDIIIPLYLTSRQFNGEVKFLITNKNPWWINKFKTILRNLSHYDPIDIDNEQQVHCLPTVIIGLKRDPKELTIDPSRSPHSMKEFRQFLRTTYSLKKTTAVKLTNNNRRKRPRLLILSRKKTRAFTNTKAIATMARTLGYKVIIAETDSNVAKVAETINACDVMMGVHGAGLTNMVFLPNNAILIQILPIGGFEWLARTDFEEPSKDMNLRYLEYKIKTEESTLIQQYPPHHEVIRNPGAIAKQGWNAFKAVYLQQQNVKLDIHRFRLILSRAIELLHE
;
A
#
# COMPACT_ATOMS: atom_id res chain seq x y z
N MET A 1 46.65 -6.15 2.71
CA MET A 1 46.99 -5.34 1.53
C MET A 1 47.01 -3.84 1.82
N ALA A 2 45.88 -3.16 2.09
CA ALA A 2 45.93 -1.70 2.31
C ALA A 2 46.87 -1.26 3.47
N ARG A 3 46.89 -1.99 4.60
CA ARG A 3 47.84 -1.75 5.70
C ARG A 3 49.31 -1.94 5.28
N THR A 4 49.59 -2.88 4.38
CA THR A 4 50.97 -3.13 3.90
C THR A 4 51.43 -2.07 2.90
N LEU A 5 50.51 -1.29 2.33
CA LEU A 5 50.78 -0.10 1.52
C LEU A 5 50.88 1.18 2.38
N GLY A 6 50.85 1.08 3.71
CA GLY A 6 50.98 2.20 4.64
C GLY A 6 49.67 2.88 5.06
N TYR A 7 48.50 2.38 4.62
CA TYR A 7 47.22 2.97 5.01
C TYR A 7 46.81 2.57 6.44
N LYS A 8 46.28 3.53 7.20
CA LYS A 8 45.48 3.25 8.39
C LYS A 8 44.07 2.83 7.94
N VAL A 9 43.71 1.57 8.17
CA VAL A 9 42.46 0.98 7.65
C VAL A 9 41.39 0.93 8.72
N ILE A 10 40.23 1.50 8.40
CA ILE A 10 38.97 1.38 9.15
C ILE A 10 38.02 0.54 8.30
N ILE A 11 37.39 -0.47 8.91
CA ILE A 11 36.33 -1.26 8.27
C ILE A 11 35.03 -0.82 8.93
N ALA A 12 34.13 -0.21 8.15
CA ALA A 12 32.82 0.18 8.59
C ALA A 12 31.78 -0.73 7.94
N GLU A 13 31.00 -1.44 8.74
CA GLU A 13 29.73 -1.99 8.29
C GLU A 13 28.71 -0.84 8.30
N THR A 14 27.75 -0.86 7.38
CA THR A 14 26.66 0.14 7.36
C THR A 14 25.81 -0.01 8.63
N ASP A 15 26.21 0.70 9.67
CA ASP A 15 25.52 0.77 10.96
C ASP A 15 24.28 1.68 10.84
N SER A 16 23.26 1.41 11.66
CA SER A 16 22.03 2.19 11.72
C SER A 16 22.22 3.60 12.31
N ASN A 17 23.39 3.91 12.86
CA ASN A 17 23.73 5.23 13.40
C ASN A 17 24.53 6.08 12.41
N VAL A 18 23.81 6.85 11.60
CA VAL A 18 24.35 7.74 10.55
C VAL A 18 25.37 8.75 11.08
N ALA A 19 25.21 9.23 12.32
CA ALA A 19 26.12 10.23 12.89
C ALA A 19 27.55 9.67 13.07
N LYS A 20 27.65 8.42 13.52
CA LYS A 20 28.95 7.73 13.70
C LYS A 20 29.60 7.39 12.36
N VAL A 21 28.79 7.00 11.37
CA VAL A 21 29.26 6.72 10.00
C VAL A 21 29.81 8.00 9.36
N ALA A 22 29.09 9.12 9.49
CA ALA A 22 29.53 10.41 8.96
C ALA A 22 30.86 10.87 9.59
N GLU A 23 30.99 10.79 10.92
CA GLU A 23 32.24 11.15 11.61
C GLU A 23 33.42 10.28 11.14
N THR A 24 33.19 8.98 10.98
CA THR A 24 34.22 8.03 10.55
C THR A 24 34.67 8.30 9.11
N ILE A 25 33.73 8.55 8.20
CA ILE A 25 34.04 8.78 6.77
C ILE A 25 34.71 10.14 6.58
N ASN A 26 34.30 11.16 7.32
CA ASN A 26 34.91 12.49 7.25
C ASN A 26 36.38 12.50 7.74
N ALA A 27 36.80 11.47 8.48
CA ALA A 27 38.19 11.29 8.91
C ALA A 27 39.05 10.48 7.90
N CYS A 28 38.50 10.08 6.76
CA CYS A 28 39.18 9.23 5.77
C CYS A 28 39.59 10.01 4.52
N ASP A 29 40.85 9.83 4.10
CA ASP A 29 41.37 10.37 2.82
C ASP A 29 40.97 9.50 1.61
N VAL A 30 40.63 8.23 1.86
CA VAL A 30 40.25 7.25 0.83
C VAL A 30 39.08 6.41 1.34
N MET A 31 38.02 6.32 0.53
CA MET A 31 36.90 5.40 0.75
C MET A 31 36.85 4.38 -0.38
N MET A 32 36.66 3.11 -0.04
CA MET A 32 36.55 2.02 -1.02
C MET A 32 35.35 1.15 -0.71
N GLY A 33 34.56 0.82 -1.74
CA GLY A 33 33.41 -0.07 -1.58
C GLY A 33 32.85 -0.59 -2.90
N VAL A 34 32.05 -1.66 -2.80
CA VAL A 34 31.32 -2.22 -3.94
C VAL A 34 30.18 -1.28 -4.34
N HIS A 35 29.94 -1.14 -5.64
CA HIS A 35 28.82 -0.37 -6.19
C HIS A 35 27.50 -0.73 -5.48
N GLY A 36 26.80 0.30 -4.98
CA GLY A 36 25.54 0.14 -4.26
C GLY A 36 25.32 1.19 -3.18
N ALA A 37 24.22 1.05 -2.43
CA ALA A 37 23.74 2.04 -1.46
C ALA A 37 24.76 2.39 -0.36
N GLY A 38 25.66 1.49 0.01
CA GLY A 38 26.69 1.78 1.01
C GLY A 38 27.69 2.86 0.57
N LEU A 39 27.91 2.98 -0.75
CA LEU A 39 28.86 3.92 -1.34
C LEU A 39 28.31 5.35 -1.41
N THR A 40 26.99 5.56 -1.25
CA THR A 40 26.39 6.90 -1.23
C THR A 40 26.82 7.72 -0.01
N ASN A 41 27.40 7.09 1.01
CA ASN A 41 27.99 7.81 2.14
C ASN A 41 29.26 8.59 1.75
N MET A 42 29.69 8.55 0.48
CA MET A 42 30.72 9.43 -0.10
C MET A 42 30.46 10.93 0.15
N VAL A 43 29.21 11.32 0.39
CA VAL A 43 28.83 12.70 0.73
C VAL A 43 29.49 13.23 2.02
N PHE A 44 30.02 12.34 2.86
CA PHE A 44 30.73 12.71 4.08
C PHE A 44 32.25 12.78 3.90
N LEU A 45 32.77 12.52 2.68
CA LEU A 45 34.20 12.62 2.43
C LEU A 45 34.66 14.08 2.38
N PRO A 46 35.87 14.38 2.89
CA PRO A 46 36.43 15.71 2.75
C PRO A 46 36.86 16.00 1.31
N ASN A 47 36.93 17.28 0.97
CA ASN A 47 37.40 17.75 -0.34
C ASN A 47 38.75 17.11 -0.71
N ASN A 48 38.92 16.72 -1.98
CA ASN A 48 40.08 16.04 -2.56
C ASN A 48 40.33 14.59 -2.09
N ALA A 49 39.47 14.01 -1.26
CA ALA A 49 39.51 12.59 -0.91
C ALA A 49 39.26 11.71 -2.14
N ILE A 50 39.70 10.45 -2.05
CA ILE A 50 39.60 9.48 -3.15
C ILE A 50 38.44 8.51 -2.89
N LEU A 51 37.53 8.39 -3.84
CA LEU A 51 36.53 7.33 -3.88
C LEU A 51 36.98 6.22 -4.83
N ILE A 52 37.11 5.00 -4.32
CA ILE A 52 37.40 3.80 -5.10
C ILE A 52 36.13 2.96 -5.20
N GLN A 53 35.48 2.97 -6.36
CA GLN A 53 34.32 2.15 -6.64
C GLN A 53 34.75 0.78 -7.21
N ILE A 54 34.35 -0.29 -6.54
CA ILE A 54 34.51 -1.66 -7.03
C ILE A 54 33.26 -2.03 -7.83
N LEU A 55 33.41 -2.21 -9.14
CA LEU A 55 32.32 -2.60 -10.02
C LEU A 55 32.20 -4.12 -10.09
N PRO A 56 31.02 -4.68 -9.77
CA PRO A 56 30.74 -6.08 -10.01
C PRO A 56 30.65 -6.38 -11.51
N ILE A 57 30.77 -7.66 -11.87
CA ILE A 57 30.49 -8.11 -13.23
C ILE A 57 29.00 -7.84 -13.56
N GLY A 58 28.70 -7.22 -14.71
CA GLY A 58 27.30 -6.97 -15.08
C GLY A 58 26.98 -5.72 -15.93
N GLY A 59 27.96 -5.09 -16.59
CA GLY A 59 27.66 -3.91 -17.43
C GLY A 59 27.25 -2.65 -16.64
N PHE A 60 27.84 -2.43 -15.46
CA PHE A 60 27.50 -1.33 -14.56
C PHE A 60 28.15 0.01 -14.95
N GLU A 61 28.89 0.11 -16.04
CA GLU A 61 29.69 1.29 -16.40
C GLU A 61 28.85 2.57 -16.49
N TRP A 62 27.64 2.48 -17.04
CA TRP A 62 26.77 3.65 -17.14
C TRP A 62 26.28 4.11 -15.76
N LEU A 63 25.82 3.17 -14.93
CA LEU A 63 25.37 3.46 -13.55
C LEU A 63 26.52 3.93 -12.66
N ALA A 64 27.70 3.33 -12.79
CA ALA A 64 28.92 3.75 -12.11
C ALA A 64 29.23 5.22 -12.38
N ARG A 65 29.14 5.60 -13.67
CA ARG A 65 29.40 6.95 -14.12
C ARG A 65 28.35 7.94 -13.61
N THR A 66 27.06 7.65 -13.78
CA THR A 66 25.98 8.57 -13.40
C THR A 66 25.81 8.70 -11.90
N ASP A 67 25.96 7.60 -11.16
CA ASP A 67 25.60 7.57 -9.74
C ASP A 67 26.78 7.94 -8.84
N PHE A 68 28.02 7.79 -9.33
CA PHE A 68 29.22 7.96 -8.50
C PHE A 68 30.35 8.78 -9.15
N GLU A 69 30.70 8.57 -10.43
CA GLU A 69 31.81 9.33 -11.06
C GLU A 69 31.48 10.82 -11.22
N GLU A 70 30.35 11.14 -11.85
CA GLU A 70 29.95 12.53 -12.11
C GLU A 70 29.64 13.27 -10.78
N PRO A 71 28.86 12.70 -9.84
CA PRO A 71 28.67 13.31 -8.52
C PRO A 71 29.96 13.48 -7.71
N SER A 72 30.92 12.56 -7.83
CA SER A 72 32.22 12.71 -7.16
C SER A 72 32.97 13.95 -7.64
N LYS A 73 32.89 14.27 -8.94
CA LYS A 73 33.50 15.49 -9.50
C LYS A 73 32.82 16.75 -8.96
N ASP A 74 31.48 16.74 -8.86
CA ASP A 74 30.71 17.85 -8.30
C ASP A 74 31.01 18.09 -6.81
N MET A 75 31.35 17.02 -6.08
CA MET A 75 31.77 17.08 -4.67
C MET A 75 33.28 17.33 -4.48
N ASN A 76 34.02 17.65 -5.55
CA ASN A 76 35.47 17.84 -5.52
C ASN A 76 36.23 16.62 -4.94
N LEU A 77 35.79 15.41 -5.29
CA LEU A 77 36.44 14.14 -4.96
C LEU A 77 37.21 13.60 -6.18
N ARG A 78 38.22 12.78 -5.91
CA ARG A 78 38.93 12.02 -6.94
C ARG A 78 38.32 10.63 -7.07
N TYR A 79 37.84 10.28 -8.26
CA TYR A 79 37.19 9.00 -8.51
C TYR A 79 38.14 7.99 -9.16
N LEU A 80 38.16 6.76 -8.65
CA LEU A 80 38.83 5.60 -9.23
C LEU A 80 37.85 4.44 -9.34
N GLU A 81 37.90 3.77 -10.47
CA GLU A 81 37.09 2.60 -10.77
C GLU A 81 37.94 1.34 -10.80
N TYR A 82 37.49 0.29 -10.13
CA TYR A 82 38.08 -1.04 -10.18
C TYR A 82 37.04 -2.06 -10.64
N LYS A 83 37.17 -2.52 -11.88
CA LYS A 83 36.31 -3.58 -12.44
C LYS A 83 36.86 -4.94 -12.04
N ILE A 84 36.08 -5.70 -11.27
CA ILE A 84 36.50 -7.05 -10.89
C ILE A 84 36.50 -7.97 -12.11
N LYS A 85 37.44 -8.90 -12.15
CA LYS A 85 37.42 -10.01 -13.11
C LYS A 85 36.42 -11.07 -12.67
N THR A 86 35.99 -11.91 -13.63
CA THR A 86 35.10 -13.04 -13.36
C THR A 86 35.63 -13.94 -12.24
N GLU A 87 36.95 -14.18 -12.20
CA GLU A 87 37.64 -14.98 -11.18
C GLU A 87 37.51 -14.43 -9.75
N GLU A 88 37.27 -13.12 -9.63
CA GLU A 88 37.18 -12.40 -8.35
C GLU A 88 35.73 -12.31 -7.85
N SER A 89 34.75 -12.76 -8.64
CA SER A 89 33.33 -12.75 -8.29
C SER A 89 32.91 -14.05 -7.62
N THR A 90 32.12 -13.96 -6.55
CA THR A 90 31.50 -15.13 -5.91
C THR A 90 30.44 -15.81 -6.80
N LEU A 91 30.02 -15.17 -7.90
CA LEU A 91 29.08 -15.76 -8.87
C LEU A 91 29.63 -17.03 -9.55
N ILE A 92 30.96 -17.17 -9.66
CA ILE A 92 31.57 -18.40 -10.21
C ILE A 92 31.38 -19.62 -9.30
N GLN A 93 31.06 -19.40 -8.02
CA GLN A 93 30.74 -20.47 -7.07
C GLN A 93 29.26 -20.88 -7.18
N GLN A 94 28.42 -20.05 -7.81
CA GLN A 94 26.98 -20.24 -7.94
C GLN A 94 26.57 -20.67 -9.35
N TYR A 95 27.34 -20.30 -10.38
CA TYR A 95 27.04 -20.56 -11.78
C TYR A 95 28.25 -21.16 -12.51
N PRO A 96 28.04 -22.16 -13.39
CA PRO A 96 29.13 -22.75 -14.16
C PRO A 96 29.74 -21.73 -15.15
N PRO A 97 31.01 -21.89 -15.57
CA PRO A 97 31.76 -20.89 -16.39
C PRO A 97 31.14 -20.57 -17.75
N HIS A 98 30.21 -21.39 -18.22
CA HIS A 98 29.52 -21.23 -19.50
C HIS A 98 28.10 -20.66 -19.36
N HIS A 99 27.66 -20.34 -18.14
CA HIS A 99 26.35 -19.76 -17.87
C HIS A 99 26.26 -18.33 -18.42
N GLU A 100 25.08 -17.94 -18.91
CA GLU A 100 24.86 -16.66 -19.59
C GLU A 100 25.15 -15.44 -18.69
N VAL A 101 24.83 -15.56 -17.39
CA VAL A 101 25.20 -14.62 -16.31
C VAL A 101 26.72 -14.37 -16.21
N ILE A 102 27.54 -15.34 -16.61
CA ILE A 102 29.01 -15.26 -16.62
C ILE A 102 29.54 -14.82 -17.99
N ARG A 103 28.91 -15.30 -19.09
CA ARG A 103 29.38 -15.07 -20.47
C ARG A 103 28.96 -13.73 -21.07
N ASN A 104 27.82 -13.16 -20.66
CA ASN A 104 27.37 -11.88 -21.19
C ASN A 104 26.79 -10.98 -20.08
N PRO A 105 27.63 -10.54 -19.12
CA PRO A 105 27.16 -9.79 -17.95
C PRO A 105 26.55 -8.43 -18.32
N GLY A 106 26.95 -7.85 -19.47
CA GLY A 106 26.51 -6.54 -19.95
C GLY A 106 25.87 -6.56 -21.34
N GLY A 107 25.32 -7.71 -21.77
CA GLY A 107 24.58 -7.78 -23.02
C GLY A 107 23.37 -6.84 -22.97
N VAL A 108 23.41 -5.76 -23.76
CA VAL A 108 22.22 -4.95 -24.06
C VAL A 108 21.14 -5.90 -24.58
N PRO A 109 19.92 -5.91 -24.01
CA PRO A 109 18.86 -6.77 -24.52
C PRO A 109 18.65 -6.49 -26.01
N GLU A 110 18.65 -7.54 -26.83
CA GLU A 110 18.09 -7.48 -28.19
C GLU A 110 16.67 -6.94 -28.09
N LYS A 111 16.50 -5.67 -28.47
CA LYS A 111 15.31 -4.83 -28.20
C LYS A 111 14.97 -4.78 -26.70
N ILE A 112 14.65 -3.58 -26.22
CA ILE A 112 13.88 -3.46 -24.98
C ILE A 112 12.49 -4.03 -25.31
N ILE A 113 12.30 -5.34 -25.09
CA ILE A 113 10.97 -5.94 -25.06
C ILE A 113 10.29 -5.24 -23.89
N GLU A 114 9.34 -4.34 -24.17
CA GLU A 114 8.50 -3.80 -23.12
C GLU A 114 7.89 -4.99 -22.37
N PRO A 115 8.10 -5.09 -21.04
CA PRO A 115 7.55 -6.21 -20.29
C PRO A 115 6.03 -6.22 -20.47
N ILE A 116 5.45 -7.39 -20.75
CA ILE A 116 3.98 -7.57 -20.90
C ILE A 116 3.23 -6.95 -19.71
N CYS A 117 3.87 -6.95 -18.55
CA CYS A 117 3.34 -6.47 -17.29
C CYS A 117 4.15 -5.31 -16.76
N ASN A 118 3.44 -4.27 -16.34
CA ASN A 118 3.98 -3.11 -15.65
C ASN A 118 4.22 -3.44 -14.18
N ILE A 119 5.41 -3.13 -13.71
CA ILE A 119 5.82 -3.29 -12.31
C ILE A 119 6.09 -1.91 -11.73
N GLU A 120 5.22 -1.45 -10.84
CA GLU A 120 5.35 -0.14 -10.22
C GLU A 120 5.37 -0.27 -8.69
N GLY A 121 6.59 -0.33 -8.12
CA GLY A 121 6.77 -0.43 -6.68
C GLY A 121 6.06 -1.65 -6.08
N ARG A 122 4.94 -1.40 -5.38
CA ARG A 122 4.13 -2.43 -4.70
C ARG A 122 2.97 -2.97 -5.54
N THR A 123 2.84 -2.59 -6.82
CA THR A 123 1.82 -3.14 -7.74
C THR A 123 2.44 -3.79 -8.97
N GLU A 124 1.68 -4.73 -9.54
CA GLU A 124 1.97 -5.46 -10.78
C GLU A 124 0.65 -5.63 -11.54
N PHE A 125 0.64 -5.27 -12.82
CA PHE A 125 -0.50 -5.49 -13.70
C PHE A 125 -0.06 -5.63 -15.16
N CYS A 126 -0.82 -6.37 -15.97
CA CYS A 126 -0.57 -6.55 -17.40
C CYS A 126 -1.72 -5.94 -18.20
N GLU A 127 -1.41 -5.25 -19.30
CA GLU A 127 -2.42 -4.71 -20.23
C GLU A 127 -2.23 -5.33 -21.60
N MET A 128 -3.29 -5.90 -22.15
CA MET A 128 -3.23 -6.64 -23.42
C MET A 128 -4.37 -6.21 -24.33
N ASN A 129 -4.08 -6.09 -25.63
CA ASN A 129 -5.03 -5.67 -26.67
C ASN A 129 -4.97 -6.64 -27.86
N GLY A 130 -6.09 -6.94 -28.51
CA GLY A 130 -6.17 -7.85 -29.67
C GLY A 130 -7.05 -9.08 -29.40
N ASP A 131 -6.71 -10.23 -29.98
CA ASP A 131 -7.40 -11.50 -29.71
C ASP A 131 -6.89 -12.08 -28.37
N ILE A 132 -7.53 -11.69 -27.26
CA ILE A 132 -7.17 -12.17 -25.93
C ILE A 132 -8.09 -13.32 -25.51
N ARG A 133 -7.50 -14.49 -25.28
CA ARG A 133 -8.20 -15.71 -24.86
C ARG A 133 -7.89 -16.04 -23.41
N ILE A 134 -8.92 -16.07 -22.57
CA ILE A 134 -8.83 -16.35 -21.14
C ILE A 134 -9.42 -17.74 -20.86
N ASN A 135 -8.62 -18.60 -20.23
CA ASN A 135 -9.05 -19.90 -19.70
C ASN A 135 -8.93 -19.89 -18.17
N GLY A 136 -10.09 -19.87 -17.49
CA GLY A 136 -10.16 -19.83 -16.04
C GLY A 136 -9.63 -21.10 -15.37
N LYS A 137 -9.94 -22.27 -15.93
CA LYS A 137 -9.55 -23.59 -15.39
C LYS A 137 -8.02 -23.78 -15.32
N SER A 138 -7.30 -23.23 -16.29
CA SER A 138 -5.83 -23.25 -16.32
C SER A 138 -5.19 -21.95 -15.83
N SER A 139 -6.00 -20.98 -15.37
CA SER A 139 -5.57 -19.63 -14.98
C SER A 139 -4.61 -19.02 -16.00
N THR A 140 -5.00 -19.05 -17.28
CA THR A 140 -4.14 -18.64 -18.39
C THR A 140 -4.80 -17.54 -19.20
N VAL A 141 -4.02 -16.51 -19.57
CA VAL A 141 -4.40 -15.49 -20.55
C VAL A 141 -3.42 -15.53 -21.71
N LEU A 142 -3.95 -15.64 -22.92
CA LEU A 142 -3.17 -15.74 -24.16
C LEU A 142 -3.54 -14.58 -25.08
N GLN A 143 -2.55 -13.89 -25.64
CA GLN A 143 -2.75 -13.01 -26.79
C GLN A 143 -2.34 -13.76 -28.05
N VAL A 144 -3.32 -13.97 -28.92
CA VAL A 144 -3.13 -14.68 -30.19
C VAL A 144 -2.76 -13.67 -31.28
N GLY A 145 -1.64 -13.91 -31.96
CA GLY A 145 -1.17 -13.00 -33.00
C GLY A 145 0.17 -13.41 -33.62
N MET A 146 0.26 -13.35 -34.94
CA MET A 146 1.49 -13.69 -35.69
C MET A 146 2.61 -12.65 -35.56
N MET A 147 2.28 -11.40 -35.22
CA MET A 147 3.25 -10.29 -35.12
C MET A 147 3.57 -9.87 -33.68
N THR A 148 2.99 -10.54 -32.69
CA THR A 148 3.28 -10.31 -31.27
C THR A 148 4.51 -11.11 -30.85
N GLU A 149 5.48 -10.47 -30.19
CA GLU A 149 6.67 -11.14 -29.67
C GLU A 149 6.27 -12.17 -28.60
N ASN A 150 6.92 -13.35 -28.62
CA ASN A 150 6.62 -14.43 -27.69
C ASN A 150 7.22 -14.11 -26.32
N SER A 151 6.36 -13.91 -25.34
CA SER A 151 6.77 -13.66 -23.96
C SER A 151 5.77 -14.32 -23.01
N SER A 152 6.25 -14.64 -21.81
CA SER A 152 5.46 -15.31 -20.78
C SER A 152 5.69 -14.65 -19.43
N TRP A 153 4.61 -14.42 -18.69
CA TRP A 153 4.64 -13.84 -17.36
C TRP A 153 3.79 -14.65 -16.38
N ILE A 154 4.13 -14.59 -15.09
CA ILE A 154 3.31 -15.16 -14.02
C ILE A 154 2.94 -14.03 -13.06
N ILE A 155 1.64 -13.78 -12.92
CA ILE A 155 1.09 -12.70 -12.08
C ILE A 155 0.12 -13.27 -11.06
N GLY A 156 0.18 -12.79 -9.82
CA GLY A 156 -0.95 -12.92 -8.89
C GLY A 156 -1.80 -11.68 -9.02
N PRO A 157 -3.02 -11.71 -9.59
CA PRO A 157 -3.78 -10.51 -9.97
C PRO A 157 -4.41 -9.83 -8.73
N TYR A 158 -3.57 -9.41 -7.79
CA TYR A 158 -3.89 -8.77 -6.52
C TYR A 158 -2.97 -7.57 -6.32
N ALA A 159 -3.48 -6.48 -5.75
CA ALA A 159 -2.80 -5.19 -5.78
C ALA A 159 -1.51 -5.08 -4.94
N ARG A 160 -1.24 -6.03 -4.03
CA ARG A 160 -0.06 -6.04 -3.14
C ARG A 160 1.04 -6.96 -3.66
N LYS A 161 1.81 -6.48 -4.63
CA LYS A 161 3.01 -7.18 -5.10
C LYS A 161 4.02 -7.32 -3.94
N GLY A 162 4.58 -8.51 -3.78
CA GLY A 162 5.62 -8.81 -2.77
C GLY A 162 5.08 -9.14 -1.37
N ASP A 163 3.79 -8.95 -1.10
CA ASP A 163 3.15 -9.36 0.15
C ASP A 163 2.92 -10.88 0.16
N ARG A 164 3.86 -11.61 0.78
CA ARG A 164 3.84 -13.08 0.78
C ARG A 164 2.60 -13.67 1.46
N GLU A 165 2.09 -13.02 2.50
CA GLU A 165 0.93 -13.52 3.23
C GLU A 165 -0.33 -13.36 2.38
N ALA A 166 -0.55 -12.17 1.80
CA ALA A 166 -1.67 -11.95 0.88
C ALA A 166 -1.59 -12.87 -0.34
N LEU A 167 -0.42 -12.95 -0.99
CA LEU A 167 -0.23 -13.70 -2.23
C LEU A 167 -0.27 -15.23 -2.01
N SER A 168 -0.12 -15.72 -0.77
CA SER A 168 -0.24 -17.16 -0.47
C SER A 168 -1.63 -17.73 -0.78
N GLN A 169 -2.66 -16.88 -0.76
CA GLN A 169 -4.05 -17.24 -1.02
C GLN A 169 -4.53 -16.82 -2.42
N VAL A 170 -3.66 -16.21 -3.23
CA VAL A 170 -3.98 -15.70 -4.57
C VAL A 170 -3.56 -16.71 -5.62
N THR A 171 -4.50 -17.10 -6.49
CA THR A 171 -4.19 -17.96 -7.65
C THR A 171 -3.25 -17.22 -8.59
N LYS A 172 -2.15 -17.87 -8.99
CA LYS A 172 -1.22 -17.34 -9.97
C LYS A 172 -1.74 -17.59 -11.39
N TRP A 173 -1.73 -16.55 -12.19
CA TRP A 173 -2.13 -16.55 -13.59
C TRP A 173 -0.92 -16.53 -14.51
N ARG A 174 -0.97 -17.31 -15.58
CA ARG A 174 0.03 -17.33 -16.62
C ARG A 174 -0.44 -16.46 -17.78
N VAL A 175 0.34 -15.45 -18.12
CA VAL A 175 0.09 -14.55 -19.25
C VAL A 175 1.08 -14.90 -20.36
N LYS A 176 0.61 -15.09 -21.59
CA LYS A 176 1.46 -15.33 -22.75
C LYS A 176 1.06 -14.48 -23.94
N THR A 177 2.05 -14.02 -24.69
CA THR A 177 1.88 -13.29 -25.96
C THR A 177 2.55 -14.06 -27.09
N GLY A 178 2.26 -13.72 -28.35
CA GLY A 178 2.93 -14.32 -29.51
C GLY A 178 2.54 -15.78 -29.77
N VAL A 179 1.37 -16.20 -29.29
CA VAL A 179 0.89 -17.57 -29.49
C VAL A 179 0.12 -17.66 -30.81
N LYS A 180 0.32 -18.74 -31.58
CA LYS A 180 -0.39 -18.94 -32.85
C LYS A 180 -1.71 -19.66 -32.61
N ASP A 181 -2.71 -19.33 -33.42
CA ASP A 181 -3.96 -20.07 -33.40
C ASP A 181 -3.71 -21.53 -33.84
N GLY A 182 -4.22 -22.49 -33.07
CA GLY A 182 -3.96 -23.92 -33.27
C GLY A 182 -2.73 -24.48 -32.57
N ASP A 183 -1.92 -23.67 -31.87
CA ASP A 183 -0.85 -24.18 -31.00
C ASP A 183 -1.44 -25.05 -29.86
N ASN A 184 -0.67 -26.05 -29.40
CA ASN A 184 -1.08 -26.90 -28.28
C ASN A 184 -1.39 -26.07 -27.02
N GLY A 185 -2.64 -26.15 -26.55
CA GLY A 185 -3.15 -25.38 -25.40
C GLY A 185 -3.82 -24.04 -25.75
N VAL A 186 -3.85 -23.66 -27.03
CA VAL A 186 -4.67 -22.54 -27.53
C VAL A 186 -6.01 -23.09 -27.96
N HIS A 187 -7.01 -22.94 -27.09
CA HIS A 187 -8.36 -23.36 -27.41
C HIS A 187 -9.10 -22.29 -28.23
N GLN A 188 -10.04 -22.76 -29.05
CA GLN A 188 -10.97 -21.89 -29.78
C GLN A 188 -11.88 -21.13 -28.81
N CYS A 189 -12.28 -19.93 -29.21
CA CYS A 189 -13.19 -19.10 -28.43
C CYS A 189 -14.53 -19.80 -28.23
N ASN A 190 -14.97 -19.93 -26.97
CA ASN A 190 -16.31 -20.41 -26.65
C ASN A 190 -17.28 -19.25 -26.41
N ARG A 191 -16.77 -18.14 -25.89
CA ARG A 191 -17.59 -16.99 -25.48
C ARG A 191 -16.89 -15.69 -25.84
N TYR A 192 -17.52 -14.91 -26.71
CA TYR A 192 -17.00 -13.62 -27.17
C TYR A 192 -17.58 -12.47 -26.33
N HIS A 193 -16.73 -11.50 -26.00
CA HIS A 193 -17.11 -10.28 -25.28
C HIS A 193 -16.69 -9.07 -26.11
N GLY A 194 -17.61 -8.16 -26.40
CA GLY A 194 -17.33 -6.94 -27.19
C GLY A 194 -16.75 -5.77 -26.39
N VAL A 195 -16.43 -5.97 -25.10
CA VAL A 195 -15.96 -4.93 -24.18
C VAL A 195 -14.70 -5.39 -23.44
N PRO A 196 -13.87 -4.46 -22.93
CA PRO A 196 -12.71 -4.78 -22.10
C PRO A 196 -13.05 -5.59 -20.85
N ALA A 197 -12.06 -6.25 -20.26
CA ALA A 197 -12.16 -6.87 -18.93
C ALA A 197 -11.03 -6.48 -17.98
N VAL A 198 -11.34 -6.53 -16.69
CA VAL A 198 -10.35 -6.53 -15.61
C VAL A 198 -10.39 -7.89 -14.89
N VAL A 199 -9.25 -8.57 -14.85
CA VAL A 199 -9.05 -9.81 -14.09
C VAL A 199 -8.40 -9.48 -12.75
N PHE A 200 -9.08 -9.78 -11.64
CA PHE A 200 -8.53 -9.54 -10.29
C PHE A 200 -8.94 -10.62 -9.29
N SER A 201 -8.15 -10.75 -8.23
CA SER A 201 -8.32 -11.76 -7.19
C SER A 201 -8.98 -11.20 -5.93
N LEU A 202 -9.83 -12.03 -5.30
CA LEU A 202 -10.33 -11.81 -3.94
C LEU A 202 -9.65 -12.72 -2.90
N GLY A 203 -8.56 -13.41 -3.26
CA GLY A 203 -7.91 -14.43 -2.43
C GLY A 203 -7.10 -13.88 -1.24
N GLY A 204 -6.58 -12.65 -1.32
CA GLY A 204 -5.73 -12.05 -0.28
C GLY A 204 -6.48 -11.59 0.98
N TYR A 205 -6.47 -10.29 1.27
CA TYR A 205 -7.06 -9.75 2.50
C TYR A 205 -8.53 -9.33 2.38
N ALA A 206 -9.23 -9.80 1.33
CA ALA A 206 -10.65 -9.52 1.13
C ALA A 206 -11.46 -9.96 2.37
N GLY A 207 -12.28 -9.04 2.89
CA GLY A 207 -13.04 -9.22 4.13
C GLY A 207 -12.53 -8.36 5.29
N ASN A 208 -11.29 -7.91 5.25
CA ASN A 208 -10.82 -6.86 6.14
C ASN A 208 -11.15 -5.49 5.54
N ASN A 209 -11.96 -4.69 6.22
CA ASN A 209 -12.46 -3.43 5.66
C ASN A 209 -11.37 -2.41 5.28
N PHE A 210 -10.17 -2.45 5.87
CA PHE A 210 -9.07 -1.60 5.42
C PHE A 210 -8.60 -2.06 4.04
N HIS A 211 -8.26 -3.34 3.93
CA HIS A 211 -7.79 -3.98 2.70
C HIS A 211 -8.83 -4.01 1.60
N ASP A 212 -10.11 -4.18 1.94
CA ASP A 212 -11.21 -4.07 0.98
C ASP A 212 -11.11 -2.78 0.17
N TYR A 213 -10.78 -1.65 0.81
CA TYR A 213 -10.62 -0.38 0.11
C TYR A 213 -9.21 -0.19 -0.47
N THR A 214 -8.15 -0.38 0.32
CA THR A 214 -6.78 -0.07 -0.11
C THR A 214 -6.23 -1.05 -1.17
N ASP A 215 -6.68 -2.31 -1.16
CA ASP A 215 -6.14 -3.35 -2.05
C ASP A 215 -7.10 -3.71 -3.20
N ILE A 216 -8.39 -3.39 -3.06
CA ILE A 216 -9.41 -3.84 -4.02
C ILE A 216 -10.24 -2.69 -4.56
N ILE A 217 -11.07 -2.01 -3.75
CA ILE A 217 -12.04 -1.03 -4.28
C ILE A 217 -11.38 0.20 -4.90
N ILE A 218 -10.37 0.81 -4.25
CA ILE A 218 -9.66 1.95 -4.83
C ILE A 218 -8.87 1.50 -6.08
N PRO A 219 -8.06 0.43 -6.04
CA PRO A 219 -7.37 -0.06 -7.23
C PRO A 219 -8.31 -0.48 -8.37
N LEU A 220 -9.45 -1.09 -8.08
CA LEU A 220 -10.47 -1.44 -9.07
C LEU A 220 -11.09 -0.19 -9.69
N TYR A 221 -11.40 0.85 -8.89
CA TYR A 221 -11.81 2.15 -9.41
C TYR A 221 -10.75 2.71 -10.36
N LEU A 222 -9.49 2.78 -9.96
CA LEU A 222 -8.39 3.28 -10.81
C LEU A 222 -8.23 2.50 -12.12
N THR A 223 -8.39 1.19 -12.05
CA THR A 223 -8.20 0.31 -13.22
C THR A 223 -9.35 0.38 -14.20
N SER A 224 -10.59 0.51 -13.69
CA SER A 224 -11.81 0.38 -14.49
C SER A 224 -12.45 1.71 -14.90
N ARG A 225 -12.15 2.82 -14.20
CA ARG A 225 -12.86 4.10 -14.38
C ARG A 225 -12.76 4.65 -15.80
N GLN A 226 -11.63 4.42 -16.47
CA GLN A 226 -11.39 4.80 -17.87
C GLN A 226 -12.42 4.24 -18.86
N PHE A 227 -13.09 3.12 -18.52
CA PHE A 227 -14.08 2.48 -19.39
C PHE A 227 -15.52 2.95 -19.15
N ASN A 228 -15.75 3.83 -18.17
CA ASN A 228 -17.07 4.41 -17.88
C ASN A 228 -18.22 3.38 -17.78
N GLY A 229 -17.98 2.23 -17.14
CA GLY A 229 -18.97 1.17 -16.99
C GLY A 229 -18.92 0.08 -18.08
N GLU A 230 -18.32 0.36 -19.24
CA GLU A 230 -18.17 -0.60 -20.35
C GLU A 230 -16.95 -1.52 -20.15
N VAL A 231 -16.95 -2.26 -19.04
CA VAL A 231 -15.86 -3.18 -18.69
C VAL A 231 -16.42 -4.34 -17.88
N LYS A 232 -15.99 -5.57 -18.16
CA LYS A 232 -16.38 -6.76 -17.38
C LYS A 232 -15.39 -7.04 -16.27
N PHE A 233 -15.88 -7.54 -15.15
CA PHE A 233 -15.04 -8.01 -14.04
C PHE A 233 -14.96 -9.53 -14.05
N LEU A 234 -13.75 -10.06 -14.17
CA LEU A 234 -13.44 -11.49 -14.14
C LEU A 234 -12.72 -11.76 -12.83
N ILE A 235 -13.41 -12.38 -11.88
CA ILE A 235 -12.95 -12.52 -10.50
C ILE A 235 -12.41 -13.93 -10.29
N THR A 236 -11.14 -14.02 -9.90
CA THR A 236 -10.51 -15.26 -9.41
C THR A 236 -10.49 -15.26 -7.87
N ASN A 237 -10.39 -16.44 -7.26
CA ASN A 237 -10.51 -16.67 -5.81
C ASN A 237 -11.80 -16.07 -5.24
N LYS A 238 -12.94 -16.35 -5.87
CA LYS A 238 -14.21 -15.69 -5.55
C LYS A 238 -14.58 -15.74 -4.07
N ASN A 239 -15.03 -14.60 -3.56
CA ASN A 239 -15.61 -14.44 -2.23
C ASN A 239 -17.06 -13.91 -2.35
N PRO A 240 -18.09 -14.78 -2.29
CA PRO A 240 -19.48 -14.37 -2.49
C PRO A 240 -19.98 -13.34 -1.47
N TRP A 241 -19.54 -13.44 -0.21
CA TRP A 241 -19.89 -12.48 0.83
C TRP A 241 -19.36 -11.08 0.48
N TRP A 242 -18.12 -11.00 0.01
CA TRP A 242 -17.50 -9.73 -0.38
C TRP A 242 -18.22 -9.10 -1.58
N ILE A 243 -18.53 -9.91 -2.60
CA ILE A 243 -19.28 -9.46 -3.78
C ILE A 243 -20.64 -8.90 -3.36
N ASN A 244 -21.37 -9.59 -2.47
CA ASN A 244 -22.64 -9.07 -1.98
C ASN A 244 -22.50 -7.80 -1.13
N LYS A 245 -21.46 -7.70 -0.28
CA LYS A 245 -21.16 -6.50 0.51
C LYS A 245 -20.94 -5.28 -0.39
N PHE A 246 -20.19 -5.43 -1.49
CA PHE A 246 -19.80 -4.33 -2.38
C PHE A 246 -20.58 -4.26 -3.70
N LYS A 247 -21.69 -5.01 -3.83
CA LYS A 247 -22.48 -5.10 -5.06
C LYS A 247 -22.90 -3.75 -5.64
N THR A 248 -23.22 -2.77 -4.78
CA THR A 248 -23.62 -1.43 -5.22
C THR A 248 -22.47 -0.68 -5.87
N ILE A 249 -21.24 -0.83 -5.35
CA ILE A 249 -20.04 -0.26 -5.96
C ILE A 249 -19.74 -0.96 -7.28
N LEU A 250 -19.75 -2.29 -7.30
CA LEU A 250 -19.45 -3.07 -8.51
C LEU A 250 -20.39 -2.69 -9.67
N ARG A 251 -21.70 -2.56 -9.40
CA ARG A 251 -22.70 -2.12 -10.39
C ARG A 251 -22.55 -0.68 -10.88
N ASN A 252 -21.86 0.17 -10.12
CA ASN A 252 -21.55 1.54 -10.55
C ASN A 252 -20.20 1.65 -11.26
N LEU A 253 -19.34 0.63 -11.15
CA LEU A 253 -18.08 0.53 -11.88
C LEU A 253 -18.22 -0.24 -13.20
N SER A 254 -19.22 -1.12 -13.32
CA SER A 254 -19.48 -1.94 -14.50
C SER A 254 -20.98 -2.09 -14.75
N HIS A 255 -21.39 -2.00 -16.03
CA HIS A 255 -22.74 -2.31 -16.48
C HIS A 255 -23.02 -3.82 -16.57
N TYR A 256 -22.03 -4.67 -16.29
CA TYR A 256 -22.11 -6.12 -16.43
C TYR A 256 -21.96 -6.83 -15.08
N ASP A 257 -22.62 -7.96 -14.93
CA ASP A 257 -22.43 -8.80 -13.74
C ASP A 257 -21.00 -9.38 -13.71
N PRO A 258 -20.35 -9.42 -12.52
CA PRO A 258 -19.05 -10.05 -12.37
C PRO A 258 -19.07 -11.54 -12.70
N ILE A 259 -18.06 -12.00 -13.43
CA ILE A 259 -17.87 -13.39 -13.83
C ILE A 259 -16.94 -14.06 -12.83
N ASP A 260 -17.35 -15.22 -12.34
CA ASP A 260 -16.54 -16.13 -11.52
C ASP A 260 -15.65 -16.98 -12.42
N ILE A 261 -14.49 -16.44 -12.80
CA ILE A 261 -13.71 -17.01 -13.90
C ILE A 261 -13.16 -18.40 -13.55
N ASP A 262 -12.95 -18.70 -12.26
CA ASP A 262 -12.42 -20.00 -11.81
C ASP A 262 -13.38 -21.16 -12.10
N ASN A 263 -14.68 -20.87 -12.20
CA ASN A 263 -15.73 -21.86 -12.44
C ASN A 263 -16.23 -21.90 -13.90
N GLU A 264 -15.74 -21.02 -14.76
CA GLU A 264 -16.09 -21.05 -16.19
C GLU A 264 -15.37 -22.21 -16.90
N GLN A 265 -16.13 -23.00 -17.67
CA GLN A 265 -15.59 -24.07 -18.53
C GLN A 265 -15.20 -23.57 -19.92
N GLN A 266 -15.67 -22.39 -20.28
CA GLN A 266 -15.53 -21.78 -21.59
C GLN A 266 -14.27 -20.94 -21.67
N VAL A 267 -13.66 -20.84 -22.85
CA VAL A 267 -12.64 -19.84 -23.16
C VAL A 267 -13.30 -18.52 -23.54
N HIS A 268 -12.96 -17.46 -22.81
CA HIS A 268 -13.49 -16.12 -22.99
C HIS A 268 -12.56 -15.32 -23.90
N CYS A 269 -13.10 -14.78 -24.99
CA CYS A 269 -12.36 -13.98 -25.95
C CYS A 269 -12.75 -12.50 -25.84
N LEU A 270 -11.76 -11.64 -25.66
CA LEU A 270 -11.94 -10.22 -25.36
C LEU A 270 -10.98 -9.35 -26.19
N PRO A 271 -11.39 -8.12 -26.57
CA PRO A 271 -10.55 -7.20 -27.33
C PRO A 271 -9.44 -6.58 -26.49
N THR A 272 -9.66 -6.40 -25.18
CA THR A 272 -8.74 -5.76 -24.24
C THR A 272 -8.89 -6.38 -22.87
N VAL A 273 -7.77 -6.66 -22.20
CA VAL A 273 -7.76 -7.21 -20.84
C VAL A 273 -6.70 -6.53 -20.00
N ILE A 274 -7.07 -6.13 -18.78
CA ILE A 274 -6.15 -5.74 -17.72
C ILE A 274 -6.12 -6.85 -16.68
N ILE A 275 -4.93 -7.37 -16.34
CA ILE A 275 -4.74 -8.45 -15.37
C ILE A 275 -4.01 -7.87 -14.16
N GLY A 276 -4.63 -7.92 -12.98
CA GLY A 276 -4.17 -7.20 -11.80
C GLY A 276 -4.83 -5.84 -11.64
N LEU A 277 -4.45 -5.12 -10.59
CA LEU A 277 -5.08 -3.84 -10.21
C LEU A 277 -4.03 -2.74 -10.06
N LYS A 278 -4.27 -1.60 -10.71
CA LYS A 278 -3.46 -0.38 -10.58
C LYS A 278 -3.62 0.18 -9.17
N ARG A 279 -2.53 0.25 -8.39
CA ARG A 279 -2.56 0.69 -6.99
C ARG A 279 -1.43 1.68 -6.73
N ASP A 280 -1.75 2.76 -6.00
CA ASP A 280 -0.76 3.68 -5.48
C ASP A 280 0.17 3.00 -4.46
N PRO A 281 1.48 3.27 -4.41
CA PRO A 281 2.33 2.68 -3.38
C PRO A 281 1.92 3.04 -1.96
N LYS A 282 1.26 4.17 -1.71
CA LYS A 282 0.76 4.56 -0.37
C LYS A 282 -0.59 3.90 -0.07
N GLU A 283 -0.93 3.83 1.21
CA GLU A 283 -2.19 3.21 1.65
C GLU A 283 -3.38 4.16 1.49
N LEU A 284 -4.55 3.61 1.15
CA LEU A 284 -5.85 4.31 1.17
C LEU A 284 -5.85 5.68 0.46
N THR A 285 -5.08 5.80 -0.63
CA THR A 285 -4.95 7.06 -1.36
C THR A 285 -4.92 6.85 -2.87
N ILE A 286 -5.02 7.96 -3.59
CA ILE A 286 -4.82 8.11 -5.02
C ILE A 286 -3.97 9.38 -5.18
N ASP A 287 -2.72 9.22 -5.62
CA ASP A 287 -1.85 10.35 -5.92
C ASP A 287 -2.17 10.92 -7.32
N PRO A 288 -2.69 12.16 -7.41
CA PRO A 288 -3.04 12.77 -8.69
C PRO A 288 -1.82 13.11 -9.56
N SER A 289 -0.59 13.05 -9.03
CA SER A 289 0.62 13.16 -9.85
C SER A 289 0.92 11.88 -10.65
N ARG A 290 0.31 10.75 -10.26
CA ARG A 290 0.51 9.42 -10.86
C ARG A 290 -0.75 8.83 -11.49
N SER A 291 -1.88 9.49 -11.30
CA SER A 291 -3.19 9.01 -11.75
C SER A 291 -3.98 10.19 -12.34
N PRO A 292 -4.79 9.96 -13.39
CA PRO A 292 -5.77 10.95 -13.84
C PRO A 292 -6.88 11.18 -12.81
N HIS A 293 -6.90 10.41 -11.72
CA HIS A 293 -7.90 10.49 -10.67
C HIS A 293 -7.35 11.00 -9.34
N SER A 294 -8.25 11.35 -8.44
CA SER A 294 -7.91 11.73 -7.06
C SER A 294 -8.84 11.12 -6.02
N MET A 295 -8.43 11.16 -4.75
CA MET A 295 -9.29 10.76 -3.64
C MET A 295 -10.58 11.59 -3.55
N LYS A 296 -10.55 12.86 -3.97
CA LYS A 296 -11.75 13.71 -4.06
C LYS A 296 -12.77 13.13 -5.05
N GLU A 297 -12.31 12.71 -6.23
CA GLU A 297 -13.17 12.11 -7.25
C GLU A 297 -13.69 10.74 -6.82
N PHE A 298 -12.83 9.90 -6.23
CA PHE A 298 -13.26 8.61 -5.69
C PHE A 298 -14.35 8.76 -4.62
N ARG A 299 -14.21 9.73 -3.71
CA ARG A 299 -15.27 10.04 -2.73
C ARG A 299 -16.53 10.60 -3.37
N GLN A 300 -16.42 11.37 -4.47
CA GLN A 300 -17.57 11.81 -5.24
C GLN A 300 -18.29 10.64 -5.93
N PHE A 301 -17.54 9.67 -6.44
CA PHE A 301 -18.08 8.42 -6.97
C PHE A 301 -18.86 7.65 -5.90
N LEU A 302 -18.30 7.47 -4.69
CA LEU A 302 -19.00 6.85 -3.57
C LEU A 302 -20.26 7.62 -3.15
N ARG A 303 -20.18 8.96 -3.10
CA ARG A 303 -21.30 9.84 -2.77
C ARG A 303 -22.46 9.64 -3.75
N THR A 304 -22.16 9.58 -5.04
CA THR A 304 -23.16 9.34 -6.09
C THR A 304 -23.73 7.93 -5.99
N THR A 305 -22.85 6.92 -5.86
CA THR A 305 -23.21 5.49 -5.76
C THR A 305 -24.22 5.23 -4.64
N TYR A 306 -24.07 5.90 -3.50
CA TYR A 306 -24.94 5.74 -2.33
C TYR A 306 -25.92 6.89 -2.12
N SER A 307 -26.07 7.81 -3.09
CA SER A 307 -26.98 8.96 -3.01
C SER A 307 -26.81 9.81 -1.74
N LEU A 308 -25.56 9.98 -1.30
CA LEU A 308 -25.21 10.64 -0.05
C LEU A 308 -25.33 12.17 -0.20
N LYS A 309 -26.16 12.79 0.65
CA LYS A 309 -26.58 14.19 0.46
C LYS A 309 -25.60 15.22 1.06
N LYS A 310 -24.84 14.86 2.09
CA LYS A 310 -23.98 15.81 2.79
C LYS A 310 -22.62 15.90 2.10
N THR A 311 -22.33 17.06 1.53
CA THR A 311 -21.10 17.33 0.81
C THR A 311 -20.00 17.88 1.71
N THR A 312 -20.35 18.73 2.68
CA THR A 312 -19.41 19.41 3.59
C THR A 312 -19.88 19.30 5.04
N ALA A 313 -18.93 19.18 5.97
CA ALA A 313 -19.17 19.25 7.40
C ALA A 313 -19.76 20.61 7.79
N VAL A 314 -20.39 20.65 8.96
CA VAL A 314 -20.97 21.88 9.49
C VAL A 314 -19.87 22.91 9.74
N LYS A 315 -20.08 24.13 9.23
CA LYS A 315 -19.36 25.30 9.69
C LYS A 315 -20.14 25.95 10.83
N LEU A 316 -19.52 26.01 12.01
CA LEU A 316 -20.10 26.64 13.19
C LEU A 316 -19.82 28.14 13.16
N THR A 317 -20.84 28.94 13.44
CA THR A 317 -20.72 30.40 13.54
C THR A 317 -21.29 30.84 14.88
N ASN A 318 -20.72 31.88 15.49
CA ASN A 318 -21.17 32.41 16.79
C ASN A 318 -22.68 32.76 16.82
N ASN A 319 -23.26 33.05 15.65
CA ASN A 319 -24.67 33.42 15.47
C ASN A 319 -25.63 32.21 15.41
N ASN A 320 -25.14 30.96 15.26
CA ASN A 320 -25.96 29.76 15.08
C ASN A 320 -25.82 28.76 16.24
N ARG A 321 -26.03 29.24 17.47
CA ARG A 321 -25.97 28.42 18.71
C ARG A 321 -26.89 27.18 18.72
N ARG A 322 -27.87 27.10 17.80
CA ARG A 322 -28.78 25.95 17.65
C ARG A 322 -28.18 24.80 16.82
N LYS A 323 -27.14 25.03 16.01
CA LYS A 323 -26.58 24.02 15.11
C LYS A 323 -25.52 23.20 15.85
N ARG A 324 -25.91 21.99 16.27
CA ARG A 324 -25.02 21.06 16.99
C ARG A 324 -24.31 20.09 16.03
N PRO A 325 -22.98 19.98 16.06
CA PRO A 325 -22.25 19.04 15.23
C PRO A 325 -22.57 17.59 15.60
N ARG A 326 -22.61 16.70 14.61
CA ARG A 326 -22.87 15.28 14.78
C ARG A 326 -21.56 14.53 14.96
N LEU A 327 -21.36 13.93 16.14
CA LEU A 327 -20.22 13.07 16.45
C LEU A 327 -20.62 11.62 16.34
N LEU A 328 -19.95 10.88 15.47
CA LEU A 328 -20.00 9.42 15.44
C LEU A 328 -18.89 8.84 16.34
N ILE A 329 -19.29 8.03 17.32
CA ILE A 329 -18.39 7.14 18.03
C ILE A 329 -18.48 5.77 17.37
N LEU A 330 -17.43 5.41 16.64
CA LEU A 330 -17.30 4.09 16.04
C LEU A 330 -16.92 3.09 17.13
N SER A 331 -17.92 2.39 17.63
CA SER A 331 -17.79 1.35 18.64
C SER A 331 -17.38 0.01 18.03
N ARG A 332 -16.75 -0.83 18.85
CA ARG A 332 -16.36 -2.20 18.51
C ARG A 332 -16.79 -3.11 19.67
N LYS A 333 -17.21 -4.34 19.38
CA LYS A 333 -17.65 -5.29 20.41
C LYS A 333 -16.54 -6.14 21.03
N LYS A 334 -15.50 -6.48 20.26
CA LYS A 334 -14.50 -7.50 20.66
C LYS A 334 -13.14 -6.90 21.00
N THR A 335 -12.43 -6.39 20.00
CA THR A 335 -11.04 -5.92 20.13
C THR A 335 -10.94 -4.42 19.91
N ARG A 336 -9.98 -3.78 20.59
CA ARG A 336 -9.80 -2.31 20.64
C ARG A 336 -11.13 -1.56 20.80
N ALA A 337 -11.98 -2.09 21.67
CA ALA A 337 -13.27 -1.54 22.03
C ALA A 337 -13.11 -0.45 23.09
N PHE A 338 -14.03 0.52 23.10
CA PHE A 338 -14.18 1.44 24.23
C PHE A 338 -14.91 0.74 25.37
N THR A 339 -14.35 0.76 26.57
CA THR A 339 -14.97 0.16 27.78
C THR A 339 -15.87 1.14 28.53
N ASN A 340 -15.77 2.45 28.24
CA ASN A 340 -16.54 3.51 28.88
C ASN A 340 -17.32 4.39 27.88
N THR A 341 -17.83 3.80 26.79
CA THR A 341 -18.57 4.50 25.70
C THR A 341 -19.69 5.41 26.21
N LYS A 342 -20.43 4.99 27.26
CA LYS A 342 -21.49 5.81 27.86
C LYS A 342 -20.93 7.13 28.43
N ALA A 343 -19.80 7.08 29.11
CA ALA A 343 -19.16 8.26 29.70
C ALA A 343 -18.62 9.20 28.61
N ILE A 344 -17.99 8.64 27.56
CA ILE A 344 -17.52 9.40 26.39
C ILE A 344 -18.71 10.13 25.74
N ALA A 345 -19.82 9.41 25.50
CA ALA A 345 -21.01 9.98 24.89
C ALA A 345 -21.66 11.07 25.76
N THR A 346 -21.73 10.89 27.08
CA THR A 346 -22.24 11.92 28.00
C THR A 346 -21.37 13.17 27.95
N MET A 347 -20.05 13.04 28.03
CA MET A 347 -19.14 14.18 27.95
C MET A 347 -19.26 14.93 26.62
N ALA A 348 -19.33 14.21 25.50
CA ALA A 348 -19.52 14.81 24.18
C ALA A 348 -20.86 15.57 24.07
N ARG A 349 -21.95 15.04 24.65
CA ARG A 349 -23.23 15.76 24.70
C ARG A 349 -23.13 17.05 25.52
N THR A 350 -22.40 17.04 26.64
CA THR A 350 -22.14 18.23 27.46
C THR A 350 -21.33 19.29 26.70
N LEU A 351 -20.46 18.87 25.77
CA LEU A 351 -19.77 19.79 24.84
C LEU A 351 -20.66 20.31 23.70
N GLY A 352 -21.90 19.83 23.57
CA GLY A 352 -22.85 20.29 22.56
C GLY A 352 -22.93 19.40 21.31
N TYR A 353 -22.29 18.23 21.29
CA TYR A 353 -22.43 17.28 20.17
C TYR A 353 -23.78 16.57 20.17
N LYS A 354 -24.30 16.28 18.96
CA LYS A 354 -25.29 15.23 18.74
C LYS A 354 -24.54 13.91 18.54
N VAL A 355 -24.55 13.05 19.56
CA VAL A 355 -23.76 11.82 19.56
C VAL A 355 -24.53 10.66 18.93
N ILE A 356 -23.88 9.97 18.01
CA ILE A 356 -24.30 8.72 17.39
C ILE A 356 -23.27 7.67 17.77
N ILE A 357 -23.73 6.50 18.20
CA ILE A 357 -22.86 5.35 18.46
C ILE A 357 -23.26 4.28 17.46
N ALA A 358 -22.31 3.82 16.66
CA ALA A 358 -22.54 2.74 15.71
C ALA A 358 -21.37 1.77 15.69
N GLU A 359 -21.63 0.56 15.23
CA GLU A 359 -20.63 -0.42 14.84
C GLU A 359 -20.67 -0.52 13.30
N THR A 360 -19.57 -0.95 12.69
CA THR A 360 -19.55 -1.25 11.25
C THR A 360 -20.49 -2.41 10.93
N ASP A 361 -21.28 -2.26 9.87
CA ASP A 361 -22.26 -3.25 9.36
C ASP A 361 -21.77 -3.76 7.99
N SER A 362 -22.21 -4.96 7.57
CA SER A 362 -21.95 -5.46 6.22
C SER A 362 -22.79 -4.74 5.16
N ASN A 363 -23.87 -4.08 5.57
CA ASN A 363 -24.64 -3.18 4.73
C ASN A 363 -23.92 -1.84 4.55
N VAL A 364 -23.10 -1.75 3.50
CA VAL A 364 -22.28 -0.57 3.19
C VAL A 364 -23.15 0.68 2.96
N ALA A 365 -24.35 0.55 2.37
CA ALA A 365 -25.23 1.70 2.13
C ALA A 365 -25.67 2.36 3.45
N LYS A 366 -26.09 1.56 4.43
CA LYS A 366 -26.48 2.05 5.76
C LYS A 366 -25.30 2.69 6.52
N VAL A 367 -24.12 2.09 6.41
CA VAL A 367 -22.88 2.63 6.99
C VAL A 367 -22.54 3.97 6.36
N ALA A 368 -22.57 4.04 5.03
CA ALA A 368 -22.29 5.24 4.26
C ALA A 368 -23.24 6.39 4.61
N GLU A 369 -24.55 6.12 4.69
CA GLU A 369 -25.56 7.12 5.10
C GLU A 369 -25.30 7.65 6.51
N THR A 370 -25.05 6.74 7.46
CA THR A 370 -24.81 7.10 8.86
C THR A 370 -23.58 7.99 9.01
N ILE A 371 -22.47 7.61 8.36
CA ILE A 371 -21.20 8.33 8.44
C ILE A 371 -21.28 9.65 7.67
N ASN A 372 -21.88 9.66 6.48
CA ASN A 372 -22.01 10.88 5.69
C ASN A 372 -22.80 11.97 6.42
N ALA A 373 -23.75 11.60 7.27
CA ALA A 373 -24.50 12.56 8.07
C ALA A 373 -23.66 13.24 9.18
N CYS A 374 -22.49 12.71 9.53
CA CYS A 374 -21.68 13.17 10.66
C CYS A 374 -20.73 14.31 10.28
N ASP A 375 -20.27 15.06 11.28
CA ASP A 375 -19.29 16.15 11.16
C ASP A 375 -17.94 15.73 11.73
N VAL A 376 -17.99 14.85 12.73
CA VAL A 376 -16.83 14.27 13.40
C VAL A 376 -17.05 12.77 13.51
N MET A 377 -16.02 11.98 13.23
CA MET A 377 -16.01 10.55 13.46
C MET A 377 -14.80 10.22 14.33
N MET A 378 -15.00 9.41 15.37
CA MET A 378 -13.94 8.95 16.24
C MET A 378 -13.95 7.45 16.43
N GLY A 379 -12.78 6.86 16.64
CA GLY A 379 -12.65 5.44 16.96
C GLY A 379 -11.22 5.04 17.27
N VAL A 380 -11.06 3.86 17.86
CA VAL A 380 -9.73 3.28 18.08
C VAL A 380 -9.15 2.78 16.76
N HIS A 381 -7.85 3.00 16.54
CA HIS A 381 -7.12 2.59 15.35
C HIS A 381 -7.52 1.18 14.88
N GLY A 382 -7.96 1.07 13.62
CA GLY A 382 -8.28 -0.20 12.98
C GLY A 382 -9.17 -0.04 11.74
N ALA A 383 -9.42 -1.16 11.05
CA ALA A 383 -10.11 -1.22 9.76
C ALA A 383 -11.51 -0.57 9.72
N GLY A 384 -12.15 -0.38 10.88
CA GLY A 384 -13.42 0.34 10.95
C GLY A 384 -13.29 1.83 10.57
N LEU A 385 -12.14 2.45 10.84
CA LEU A 385 -11.88 3.86 10.52
C LEU A 385 -11.82 4.11 9.01
N THR A 386 -11.56 3.10 8.18
CA THR A 386 -11.56 3.20 6.72
C THR A 386 -12.89 3.73 6.17
N ASN A 387 -13.99 3.57 6.91
CA ASN A 387 -15.27 4.16 6.52
C ASN A 387 -15.27 5.71 6.53
N MET A 388 -14.17 6.37 6.94
CA MET A 388 -13.92 7.80 6.75
C MET A 388 -14.11 8.26 5.29
N VAL A 389 -13.95 7.36 4.30
CA VAL A 389 -14.23 7.65 2.88
C VAL A 389 -15.63 8.24 2.66
N PHE A 390 -16.60 7.91 3.51
CA PHE A 390 -17.99 8.38 3.43
C PHE A 390 -18.27 9.69 4.16
N LEU A 391 -17.32 10.22 4.93
CA LEU A 391 -17.50 11.52 5.60
C LEU A 391 -17.82 12.61 4.55
N PRO A 392 -18.31 13.78 4.97
CA PRO A 392 -18.31 14.95 4.10
C PRO A 392 -16.93 15.63 4.07
N ASN A 393 -16.72 16.58 3.16
CA ASN A 393 -15.53 17.42 3.10
C ASN A 393 -15.38 18.24 4.39
N ASN A 394 -14.14 18.51 4.81
CA ASN A 394 -13.80 19.25 6.04
C ASN A 394 -14.30 18.59 7.34
N ALA A 395 -14.83 17.37 7.28
CA ALA A 395 -15.15 16.60 8.48
C ALA A 395 -13.87 16.20 9.22
N ILE A 396 -14.02 15.90 10.51
CA ILE A 396 -12.89 15.59 11.38
C ILE A 396 -12.86 14.09 11.68
N LEU A 397 -11.74 13.44 11.41
CA LEU A 397 -11.43 12.11 11.92
C LEU A 397 -10.61 12.25 13.20
N ILE A 398 -11.07 11.64 14.29
CA ILE A 398 -10.34 11.53 15.54
C ILE A 398 -9.89 10.09 15.74
N GLN A 399 -8.60 9.85 15.61
CA GLN A 399 -8.02 8.53 15.78
C GLN A 399 -7.47 8.35 17.19
N ILE A 400 -7.96 7.32 17.89
CA ILE A 400 -7.43 6.92 19.20
C ILE A 400 -6.34 5.87 18.97
N LEU A 401 -5.12 6.17 19.43
CA LEU A 401 -3.97 5.26 19.32
C LEU A 401 -3.82 4.41 20.59
N PRO A 402 -3.93 3.08 20.48
CA PRO A 402 -3.58 2.18 21.57
C PRO A 402 -2.09 2.26 21.92
N ILE A 403 -1.68 1.70 23.06
CA ILE A 403 -0.25 1.48 23.31
C ILE A 403 0.26 0.41 22.34
N GLY A 404 1.50 0.54 21.88
CA GLY A 404 2.07 -0.39 20.90
C GLY A 404 3.11 0.22 19.95
N GLY A 405 3.21 1.55 19.86
CA GLY A 405 4.02 2.21 18.82
C GLY A 405 3.26 2.32 17.49
N PHE A 406 2.03 2.83 17.56
CA PHE A 406 1.11 2.93 16.41
C PHE A 406 1.39 4.12 15.50
N GLU A 407 2.33 5.00 15.83
CA GLU A 407 2.53 6.28 15.16
C GLU A 407 2.71 6.15 13.65
N TRP A 408 3.56 5.21 13.22
CA TRP A 408 3.79 4.97 11.81
C TRP A 408 2.53 4.43 11.12
N LEU A 409 1.87 3.42 11.69
CA LEU A 409 0.62 2.84 11.17
C LEU A 409 -0.50 3.87 11.09
N ALA A 410 -0.67 4.68 12.14
CA ALA A 410 -1.67 5.73 12.20
C ALA A 410 -1.48 6.75 11.09
N ARG A 411 -0.22 7.17 10.92
CA ARG A 411 0.15 8.14 9.91
C ARG A 411 -0.10 7.62 8.50
N THR A 412 0.39 6.42 8.19
CA THR A 412 0.26 5.82 6.84
C THR A 412 -1.17 5.45 6.51
N ASP A 413 -1.92 4.93 7.48
CA ASP A 413 -3.24 4.35 7.21
C ASP A 413 -4.36 5.39 7.25
N PHE A 414 -4.21 6.48 8.02
CA PHE A 414 -5.31 7.40 8.28
C PHE A 414 -4.94 8.89 8.34
N GLU A 415 -3.77 9.30 8.83
CA GLU A 415 -3.40 10.73 8.86
C GLU A 415 -3.20 11.28 7.44
N GLU A 416 -2.27 10.70 6.68
CA GLU A 416 -1.98 11.14 5.31
C GLU A 416 -3.19 10.95 4.40
N PRO A 417 -3.88 9.77 4.41
CA PRO A 417 -5.13 9.60 3.66
C PRO A 417 -6.23 10.60 4.02
N SER A 418 -6.31 11.07 5.27
CA SER A 418 -7.29 12.10 5.65
C SER A 418 -7.04 13.39 4.90
N LYS A 419 -5.78 13.79 4.72
CA LYS A 419 -5.40 15.01 3.98
C LYS A 419 -5.78 14.89 2.51
N ASP A 420 -5.46 13.77 1.88
CA ASP A 420 -5.80 13.49 0.48
C ASP A 420 -7.33 13.46 0.25
N MET A 421 -8.07 13.07 1.27
CA MET A 421 -9.52 13.11 1.25
C MET A 421 -10.11 14.51 1.50
N ASN A 422 -9.35 15.53 1.90
CA ASN A 422 -9.89 16.80 2.43
C ASN A 422 -10.72 16.60 3.71
N LEU A 423 -10.15 15.83 4.63
CA LEU A 423 -10.59 15.69 6.02
C LEU A 423 -9.57 16.34 6.95
N ARG A 424 -10.05 16.79 8.10
CA ARG A 424 -9.18 17.21 9.20
C ARG A 424 -8.89 16.00 10.08
N TYR A 425 -7.66 15.89 10.57
CA TYR A 425 -7.23 14.76 11.39
C TYR A 425 -6.83 15.23 12.79
N LEU A 426 -7.30 14.52 13.80
CA LEU A 426 -6.86 14.66 15.18
C LEU A 426 -6.44 13.29 15.72
N GLU A 427 -5.40 13.29 16.52
CA GLU A 427 -4.87 12.09 17.16
C GLU A 427 -4.99 12.19 18.68
N TYR A 428 -5.31 11.08 19.32
CA TYR A 428 -5.22 10.95 20.77
C TYR A 428 -4.47 9.67 21.14
N LYS A 429 -3.25 9.85 21.66
CA LYS A 429 -2.44 8.77 22.24
C LYS A 429 -2.92 8.48 23.66
N ILE A 430 -3.36 7.25 23.87
CA ILE A 430 -3.77 6.83 25.20
C ILE A 430 -2.54 6.69 26.10
N LYS A 431 -2.73 6.92 27.39
CA LYS A 431 -1.76 6.50 28.41
C LYS A 431 -1.93 5.03 28.74
N THR A 432 -0.93 4.47 29.39
CA THR A 432 -0.95 3.12 29.96
C THR A 432 -2.20 2.88 30.80
N GLU A 433 -2.61 3.83 31.64
CA GLU A 433 -3.79 3.68 32.52
C GLU A 433 -5.13 3.60 31.77
N GLU A 434 -5.16 4.04 30.51
CA GLU A 434 -6.32 3.98 29.63
C GLU A 434 -6.36 2.67 28.82
N SER A 435 -5.36 1.81 28.95
CA SER A 435 -5.29 0.50 28.28
C SER A 435 -5.71 -0.63 29.23
N THR A 436 -6.48 -1.60 28.73
CA THR A 436 -6.77 -2.82 29.50
C THR A 436 -5.56 -3.75 29.64
N LEU A 437 -4.43 -3.45 29.02
CA LEU A 437 -3.21 -4.24 29.18
C LEU A 437 -2.65 -4.15 30.61
N ILE A 438 -2.94 -3.08 31.35
CA ILE A 438 -2.52 -2.93 32.76
C ILE A 438 -3.15 -3.96 33.70
N GLN A 439 -4.25 -4.59 33.28
CA GLN A 439 -4.94 -5.65 34.02
C GLN A 439 -4.41 -7.04 33.65
N GLN A 440 -3.69 -7.14 32.54
CA GLN A 440 -3.20 -8.38 31.96
C GLN A 440 -1.70 -8.58 32.21
N TYR A 441 -0.96 -7.49 32.38
CA TYR A 441 0.48 -7.48 32.54
C TYR A 441 0.90 -6.66 33.76
N PRO A 442 1.95 -7.07 34.49
CA PRO A 442 2.54 -6.27 35.55
C PRO A 442 2.99 -4.87 35.06
N PRO A 443 2.99 -3.83 35.90
CA PRO A 443 3.31 -2.45 35.51
C PRO A 443 4.67 -2.25 34.79
N HIS A 444 5.64 -3.13 35.03
CA HIS A 444 6.98 -3.08 34.45
C HIS A 444 7.23 -4.14 33.37
N HIS A 445 6.18 -4.85 32.93
CA HIS A 445 6.29 -5.86 31.89
C HIS A 445 6.71 -5.23 30.54
N GLU A 446 7.45 -5.98 29.73
CA GLU A 446 8.02 -5.48 28.46
C GLU A 446 6.96 -4.99 27.47
N VAL A 447 5.79 -5.63 27.45
CA VAL A 447 4.60 -5.20 26.69
C VAL A 447 4.19 -3.76 26.98
N ILE A 448 4.37 -3.29 28.21
CA ILE A 448 4.01 -1.92 28.60
C ILE A 448 5.21 -0.99 28.40
N ARG A 449 6.38 -1.41 28.90
CA ARG A 449 7.58 -0.54 28.99
C ARG A 449 8.31 -0.39 27.66
N ASN A 450 8.31 -1.42 26.81
CA ASN A 450 9.06 -1.42 25.55
C ASN A 450 8.27 -2.09 24.41
N PRO A 451 7.22 -1.43 23.89
CA PRO A 451 6.43 -2.00 22.80
C PRO A 451 7.24 -2.34 21.54
N GLY A 452 8.34 -1.64 21.30
CA GLY A 452 9.26 -1.92 20.20
C GLY A 452 9.90 -3.31 20.28
N ALA A 453 10.15 -3.85 21.48
CA ALA A 453 10.65 -5.21 21.64
C ALA A 453 9.65 -6.26 21.15
N ILE A 454 8.36 -6.06 21.44
CA ILE A 454 7.29 -6.93 20.94
C ILE A 454 7.15 -6.80 19.41
N ALA A 455 7.28 -5.58 18.87
CA ALA A 455 7.25 -5.37 17.42
C ALA A 455 8.41 -6.08 16.69
N LYS A 456 9.61 -6.12 17.30
CA LYS A 456 10.78 -6.85 16.78
C LYS A 456 10.59 -8.37 16.73
N GLN A 457 9.66 -8.93 17.52
CA GLN A 457 9.27 -10.34 17.42
C GLN A 457 8.40 -10.64 16.19
N GLY A 458 8.00 -9.60 15.45
CA GLY A 458 7.26 -9.71 14.20
C GLY A 458 5.78 -9.32 14.33
N TRP A 459 5.12 -9.21 13.16
CA TRP A 459 3.74 -8.73 13.04
C TRP A 459 2.73 -9.54 13.86
N ASN A 460 2.90 -10.87 13.93
CA ASN A 460 1.97 -11.74 14.66
C ASN A 460 2.00 -11.48 16.18
N ALA A 461 3.18 -11.27 16.76
CA ALA A 461 3.31 -10.93 18.18
C ALA A 461 2.70 -9.54 18.46
N PHE A 462 3.03 -8.55 17.64
CA PHE A 462 2.45 -7.20 17.72
C PHE A 462 0.92 -7.24 17.65
N LYS A 463 0.37 -7.96 16.66
CA LYS A 463 -1.08 -8.11 16.45
C LYS A 463 -1.75 -8.80 17.62
N ALA A 464 -1.17 -9.88 18.13
CA ALA A 464 -1.73 -10.63 19.26
C ALA A 464 -1.88 -9.74 20.50
N VAL A 465 -0.82 -9.00 20.84
CA VAL A 465 -0.82 -8.17 22.05
C VAL A 465 -1.63 -6.89 21.83
N TYR A 466 -1.24 -6.04 20.87
CA TYR A 466 -1.75 -4.68 20.81
C TYR A 466 -3.03 -4.52 19.98
N LEU A 467 -3.29 -5.41 19.02
CA LEU A 467 -4.50 -5.34 18.17
C LEU A 467 -5.64 -6.23 18.66
N GLN A 468 -5.35 -7.29 19.42
CA GLN A 468 -6.34 -8.29 19.84
C GLN A 468 -6.63 -8.27 21.35
N GLN A 469 -5.62 -8.15 22.21
CA GLN A 469 -5.78 -8.23 23.67
C GLN A 469 -6.02 -6.88 24.36
N GLN A 470 -5.92 -5.77 23.63
CA GLN A 470 -6.08 -4.43 24.17
C GLN A 470 -7.45 -3.82 23.84
N ASN A 471 -8.09 -3.26 24.86
CA ASN A 471 -9.24 -2.36 24.80
C ASN A 471 -8.91 -1.04 25.49
N VAL A 472 -9.75 -0.02 25.30
CA VAL A 472 -9.46 1.36 25.71
C VAL A 472 -10.52 1.87 26.69
N LYS A 473 -10.08 2.42 27.82
CA LYS A 473 -10.89 3.18 28.77
C LYS A 473 -10.41 4.63 28.75
N LEU A 474 -11.05 5.49 27.95
CA LEU A 474 -10.58 6.87 27.80
C LEU A 474 -10.71 7.67 29.11
N ASP A 475 -9.68 8.41 29.44
CA ASP A 475 -9.72 9.47 30.45
C ASP A 475 -10.60 10.61 29.91
N ILE A 476 -11.76 10.80 30.53
CA ILE A 476 -12.76 11.75 30.08
C ILE A 476 -12.27 13.20 30.21
N HIS A 477 -11.43 13.52 31.21
CA HIS A 477 -10.94 14.87 31.41
C HIS A 477 -9.88 15.24 30.37
N ARG A 478 -8.95 14.32 30.09
CA ARG A 478 -7.95 14.53 29.04
C ARG A 478 -8.56 14.52 27.65
N PHE A 479 -9.42 13.54 27.36
CA PHE A 479 -10.03 13.41 26.04
C PHE A 479 -11.02 14.55 25.71
N ARG A 480 -11.61 15.20 26.73
CA ARG A 480 -12.44 16.40 26.55
C ARG A 480 -11.72 17.48 25.73
N LEU A 481 -10.40 17.65 25.92
CA LEU A 481 -9.61 18.64 25.19
C LEU A 481 -9.60 18.39 23.67
N ILE A 482 -9.54 17.13 23.25
CA ILE A 482 -9.58 16.75 21.83
C ILE A 482 -10.95 17.04 21.22
N LEU A 483 -12.04 16.70 21.93
CA LEU A 483 -13.39 17.01 21.46
C LEU A 483 -13.68 18.51 21.42
N SER A 484 -13.13 19.30 22.36
CA SER A 484 -13.20 20.76 22.29
C SER A 484 -12.43 21.30 21.09
N ARG A 485 -11.20 20.80 20.85
CA ARG A 485 -10.41 21.19 19.67
C ARG A 485 -11.14 20.87 18.36
N ALA A 486 -11.85 19.75 18.30
CA ALA A 486 -12.69 19.43 17.14
C ALA A 486 -13.83 20.44 16.93
N ILE A 487 -14.43 21.01 17.99
CA ILE A 487 -15.43 22.10 17.84
C ILE A 487 -14.77 23.35 17.27
N GLU A 488 -13.60 23.73 17.78
CA GLU A 488 -12.84 24.89 17.28
C GLU A 488 -12.52 24.75 15.79
N LEU A 489 -12.08 23.57 15.36
CA LEU A 489 -11.83 23.30 13.94
C LEU A 489 -13.11 23.45 13.10
N LEU A 490 -14.30 23.13 13.62
CA LEU A 490 -15.55 23.35 12.88
C LEU A 490 -15.96 24.84 12.80
N HIS A 491 -15.32 25.73 13.58
CA HIS A 491 -15.51 27.18 13.46
C HIS A 491 -14.65 27.81 12.36
N GLU A 492 -13.49 27.23 12.06
CA GLU A 492 -12.60 27.62 10.95
C GLU A 492 -13.22 27.27 9.59
#